data_AF-A0A8S2FNR5-F1
#
_entry.id   AF-A0A8S2FNR5-F1
#
_cell.length_a   1.000
_cell.length_b   1.000
_cell.length_c   1.000
_cell.angle_alpha   90.00
_cell.angle_beta   90.00
_cell.angle_gamma   90.00
#
_symmetry.space_group_name_H-M   'P 1'
#
loop_
_entity.id
_entity.type
_entity.pdbx_description
1 polymer ?
#
loop_
_entity_poly.entity_id
_entity_poly.type
_entity_poly.pdbx_seq_one_letter_code
_entity_poly.pdbx_strand_id
1 'polypeptide(L)'
;MPDDALAYYEKALQIRLKDLSNKNASNNSENHLSIAHKDLASTYYNMAVIYEDAERYEAAIKCHENAVEIYLKCSSNIDLAKTYNYIADAYLSLENEQAALQNYNKALNYIIIEPKSDYTIAS
;
A
#
# COMPACT_ATOMS: atom_id res chain seq x y z
N MET A 1 -20.32 -12.10 1.02
CA MET A 1 -20.34 -10.94 1.94
C MET A 1 -18.90 -10.43 2.11
N PRO A 2 -18.65 -9.18 2.53
CA PRO A 2 -17.30 -8.66 2.76
C PRO A 2 -16.45 -9.59 3.66
N ASP A 3 -17.11 -10.25 4.62
CA ASP A 3 -16.50 -11.21 5.54
C ASP A 3 -15.94 -12.47 4.86
N ASP A 4 -16.56 -12.92 3.75
CA ASP A 4 -16.05 -14.08 3.00
C ASP A 4 -14.76 -13.72 2.24
N ALA A 5 -14.75 -12.54 1.61
CA ALA A 5 -13.58 -12.05 0.88
C ALA A 5 -12.39 -11.87 1.84
N LEU A 6 -12.65 -11.32 3.03
CA LEU A 6 -11.65 -11.16 4.07
C LEU A 6 -11.00 -12.49 4.47
N ALA A 7 -11.79 -13.55 4.69
CA ALA A 7 -11.26 -14.87 5.04
C ALA A 7 -10.34 -15.45 3.95
N TYR A 8 -10.65 -15.24 2.67
CA TYR A 8 -9.79 -15.65 1.57
C TYR A 8 -8.47 -14.85 1.55
N TYR A 9 -8.52 -13.55 1.82
CA TYR A 9 -7.32 -12.72 1.88
C TYR A 9 -6.44 -13.01 3.10
N GLU A 10 -7.01 -13.25 4.28
CA GLU A 10 -6.24 -13.66 5.47
C GLU A 10 -5.53 -15.00 5.23
N LYS A 11 -6.21 -15.94 4.56
CA LYS A 11 -5.60 -17.23 4.17
C LYS A 11 -4.48 -17.03 3.15
N ALA A 12 -4.68 -16.18 2.14
CA ALA A 12 -3.66 -15.84 1.16
C ALA A 12 -2.45 -15.15 1.82
N LEU A 13 -2.71 -14.25 2.77
CA LEU A 13 -1.71 -13.54 3.57
C LEU A 13 -0.86 -14.52 4.40
N GLN A 14 -1.49 -15.46 5.11
CA GLN A 14 -0.79 -16.48 5.90
C GLN A 14 0.10 -17.37 5.00
N ILE A 15 -0.41 -17.81 3.85
CA ILE A 15 0.36 -18.60 2.90
C ILE A 15 1.57 -17.81 2.42
N ARG A 16 1.40 -16.53 2.07
CA ARG A 16 2.46 -15.67 1.56
C ARG A 16 3.51 -15.33 2.62
N LEU A 17 3.09 -15.07 3.87
CA LEU A 17 4.02 -14.87 5.00
C LEU A 17 4.85 -16.14 5.28
N LYS A 18 4.22 -17.32 5.21
CA LYS A 18 4.93 -18.60 5.37
C LYS A 18 5.92 -18.84 4.24
N ASP A 19 5.53 -18.55 3.00
CA ASP A 19 6.39 -18.66 1.83
C ASP A 19 7.59 -17.70 1.90
N LEU A 20 7.35 -16.45 2.35
CA LEU A 20 8.39 -15.46 2.60
C LEU A 20 9.40 -15.93 3.68
N SER A 21 8.90 -16.46 4.79
CA SER A 21 9.74 -17.03 5.86
C SER A 21 10.57 -18.22 5.37
N ASN A 22 10.02 -19.07 4.51
CA ASN A 22 10.72 -20.24 3.98
C ASN A 22 11.78 -19.86 2.95
N LYS A 23 11.51 -18.83 2.13
CA LYS A 23 12.44 -18.33 1.10
C LYS A 23 13.63 -17.58 1.68
N ASN A 24 13.46 -16.88 2.81
CA ASN A 24 14.56 -16.26 3.55
C ASN A 24 15.62 -17.29 4.03
N ALA A 25 15.24 -18.56 4.18
CA ALA A 25 16.14 -19.65 4.59
C ALA A 25 16.91 -20.30 3.43
N SER A 26 16.55 -20.03 2.17
CA SER A 26 17.24 -20.52 0.97
C SER A 26 17.85 -19.35 0.21
N ASN A 27 19.12 -19.07 0.51
CA ASN A 27 20.01 -18.10 -0.13
C ASN A 27 19.71 -17.86 -1.63
N ASN A 28 18.81 -16.95 -2.01
CA ASN A 28 18.56 -16.64 -3.43
C ASN A 28 18.06 -15.20 -3.64
N SER A 29 18.94 -14.40 -4.24
CA SER A 29 18.81 -13.09 -4.91
C SER A 29 17.73 -12.11 -4.42
N GLU A 30 18.17 -10.89 -4.09
CA GLU A 30 17.36 -9.72 -3.71
C GLU A 30 16.10 -9.49 -4.58
N ASN A 31 16.14 -9.88 -5.86
CA ASN A 31 15.01 -9.79 -6.80
C ASN A 31 13.81 -10.69 -6.43
N HIS A 32 14.03 -11.93 -5.98
CA HIS A 32 12.91 -12.82 -5.62
C HIS A 32 12.22 -12.38 -4.32
N LEU A 33 13.01 -11.82 -3.39
CA LEU A 33 12.49 -11.25 -2.15
C LEU A 33 11.68 -9.98 -2.42
N SER A 34 12.14 -9.12 -3.34
CA SER A 34 11.40 -7.94 -3.80
C SER A 34 10.04 -8.28 -4.42
N ILE A 35 9.96 -9.32 -5.26
CA ILE A 35 8.69 -9.76 -5.88
C ILE A 35 7.71 -10.29 -4.81
N ALA A 36 8.18 -11.16 -3.90
CA ALA A 36 7.33 -11.72 -2.86
C ALA A 36 6.79 -10.65 -1.88
N HIS A 37 7.62 -9.64 -1.57
CA HIS A 37 7.19 -8.48 -0.80
C HIS A 37 6.16 -7.62 -1.56
N LYS A 38 6.33 -7.35 -2.85
CA LYS A 38 5.33 -6.60 -3.64
C LYS A 38 3.97 -7.30 -3.70
N ASP A 39 3.96 -8.62 -3.81
CA ASP A 39 2.72 -9.37 -3.79
C ASP A 39 2.00 -9.29 -2.43
N LEU A 40 2.78 -9.28 -1.33
CA LEU A 40 2.26 -9.14 0.03
C LEU A 40 1.62 -7.76 0.23
N ALA A 41 2.30 -6.71 -0.23
CA ALA A 41 1.78 -5.34 -0.22
C ALA A 41 0.47 -5.23 -1.02
N SER A 42 0.43 -5.84 -2.21
CA SER A 42 -0.76 -5.86 -3.07
C SER A 42 -1.94 -6.60 -2.41
N THR A 43 -1.66 -7.61 -1.60
CA THR A 43 -2.67 -8.34 -0.83
C THR A 43 -3.31 -7.42 0.21
N TYR A 44 -2.50 -6.70 0.99
CA TYR A 44 -2.99 -5.70 1.95
C TYR A 44 -3.75 -4.55 1.29
N TYR A 45 -3.26 -4.06 0.15
CA TYR A 45 -3.94 -3.03 -0.63
C TYR A 45 -5.35 -3.48 -1.04
N ASN A 46 -5.50 -4.71 -1.57
CA ASN A 46 -6.81 -5.21 -1.99
C ASN A 46 -7.75 -5.45 -0.80
N MET A 47 -7.23 -5.89 0.35
CA MET A 47 -8.02 -5.99 1.58
C MET A 47 -8.56 -4.64 2.02
N ALA A 48 -7.74 -3.59 1.90
CA ALA A 48 -8.14 -2.24 2.26
C ALA A 48 -9.29 -1.72 1.39
N VAL A 49 -9.23 -1.92 0.08
CA VAL A 49 -10.31 -1.56 -0.86
C VAL A 49 -11.63 -2.23 -0.47
N ILE A 50 -11.60 -3.51 -0.06
CA ILE A 50 -12.81 -4.21 0.40
C ILE A 50 -13.34 -3.63 1.72
N TYR A 51 -12.46 -3.19 2.61
CA TYR A 51 -12.88 -2.50 3.81
C TYR A 51 -13.49 -1.13 3.49
N GLU A 52 -12.99 -0.40 2.48
CA GLU A 52 -13.62 0.84 2.00
C GLU A 52 -15.01 0.57 1.40
N ASP A 53 -15.14 -0.45 0.55
CA ASP A 53 -16.43 -0.89 -0.02
C ASP A 53 -17.44 -1.31 1.07
N ALA A 54 -16.95 -1.73 2.23
CA ALA A 54 -17.74 -2.07 3.41
C ALA A 54 -17.89 -0.90 4.40
N GLU A 55 -17.46 0.31 4.04
CA GLU A 55 -17.48 1.52 4.87
C GLU A 55 -16.72 1.40 6.21
N ARG A 56 -15.74 0.49 6.27
CA ARG A 56 -14.86 0.23 7.42
C ARG A 56 -13.52 0.93 7.26
N TYR A 57 -13.56 2.26 7.17
CA TYR A 57 -12.43 3.09 6.77
C TYR A 57 -11.19 2.97 7.67
N GLU A 58 -11.35 2.83 8.99
CA GLU A 58 -10.19 2.65 9.89
C GLU A 58 -9.45 1.32 9.64
N ALA A 59 -10.20 0.27 9.30
CA ALA A 59 -9.62 -1.02 8.94
C ALA A 59 -8.92 -0.94 7.57
N ALA A 60 -9.50 -0.19 6.63
CA ALA A 60 -8.88 0.08 5.33
C ALA A 60 -7.56 0.83 5.49
N ILE A 61 -7.54 1.92 6.27
CA ILE A 61 -6.34 2.71 6.56
C ILE A 61 -5.23 1.82 7.10
N LYS A 62 -5.52 1.00 8.13
CA LYS A 62 -4.52 0.09 8.71
C LYS A 62 -3.96 -0.91 7.69
N CYS A 63 -4.80 -1.40 6.78
CA CYS A 63 -4.35 -2.31 5.72
C CYS A 63 -3.47 -1.58 4.69
N HIS A 64 -3.85 -0.37 4.26
CA HIS A 64 -3.01 0.45 3.40
C HIS A 64 -1.68 0.82 4.05
N GLU A 65 -1.64 1.13 5.35
CA GLU A 65 -0.39 1.40 6.09
C GLU A 65 0.55 0.18 6.07
N ASN A 66 0.02 -1.04 6.27
CA ASN A 66 0.82 -2.27 6.13
C ASN A 66 1.37 -2.43 4.70
N ALA A 67 0.61 -2.06 3.67
CA ALA A 67 1.08 -2.08 2.29
C ALA A 67 2.21 -1.05 2.06
N VAL A 68 2.08 0.17 2.61
CA VAL A 68 3.10 1.23 2.54
C VAL A 68 4.43 0.76 3.11
N GLU A 69 4.43 0.14 4.31
CA GLU A 69 5.66 -0.35 4.94
C GLU A 69 6.45 -1.32 4.04
N ILE A 70 5.73 -2.11 3.25
CA ILE A 70 6.34 -3.08 2.35
C ILE A 70 6.76 -2.42 1.04
N TYR A 71 5.94 -1.56 0.45
CA TYR A 71 6.30 -0.84 -0.77
C TYR A 71 7.49 0.10 -0.58
N LEU A 72 7.69 0.65 0.62
CA LEU A 72 8.91 1.39 1.00
C LEU A 72 10.17 0.51 0.90
N LYS A 73 10.11 -0.73 1.38
CA LYS A 73 11.22 -1.69 1.30
C LYS A 73 11.48 -2.17 -0.14
N CYS A 74 10.47 -2.07 -1.00
CA CYS A 74 10.55 -2.48 -2.41
C CYS A 74 10.85 -1.34 -3.37
N SER A 75 11.07 -0.11 -2.87
CA SER A 75 11.28 1.11 -3.64
C SER A 75 10.22 1.32 -4.75
N SER A 76 8.96 1.01 -4.47
CA SER A 76 7.87 1.08 -5.46
C SER A 76 7.13 2.41 -5.37
N ASN A 77 7.71 3.48 -5.92
CA ASN A 77 7.17 4.84 -5.80
C ASN A 77 5.73 4.99 -6.34
N ILE A 78 5.41 4.36 -7.46
CA ILE A 78 4.06 4.41 -8.05
C ILE A 78 3.03 3.77 -7.11
N ASP A 79 3.37 2.63 -6.51
CA ASP A 79 2.46 1.93 -5.60
C ASP A 79 2.32 2.67 -4.26
N LEU A 80 3.39 3.30 -3.78
CA LEU A 80 3.35 4.19 -2.62
C LEU A 80 2.43 5.37 -2.86
N ALA A 81 2.58 6.07 -4.00
CA ALA A 81 1.74 7.21 -4.34
C ALA A 81 0.26 6.82 -4.39
N LYS A 82 -0.07 5.72 -5.07
CA LYS A 82 -1.43 5.19 -5.10
C LYS A 82 -1.94 4.89 -3.69
N THR A 83 -1.18 4.13 -2.91
CA THR A 83 -1.61 3.71 -1.57
C THR A 83 -1.87 4.90 -0.65
N TYR A 84 -1.05 5.96 -0.72
CA TYR A 84 -1.28 7.19 0.03
C TYR A 84 -2.54 7.96 -0.42
N ASN A 85 -2.90 7.93 -1.71
CA ASN A 85 -4.16 8.50 -2.17
C ASN A 85 -5.37 7.78 -1.56
N TYR A 86 -5.37 6.44 -1.53
CA TYR A 86 -6.47 5.70 -0.90
C TYR A 86 -6.55 5.96 0.61
N ILE A 87 -5.41 6.04 1.30
CA ILE A 87 -5.40 6.46 2.72
C ILE A 87 -6.05 7.85 2.88
N ALA A 88 -5.79 8.78 1.96
CA ALA A 88 -6.40 10.10 2.00
C ALA A 88 -7.92 10.04 1.75
N ASP A 89 -8.37 9.26 0.77
CA ASP A 89 -9.79 9.05 0.45
C ASP A 89 -10.55 8.42 1.64
N ALA A 90 -9.94 7.45 2.32
CA ALA A 90 -10.48 6.87 3.54
C ALA A 90 -10.56 7.89 4.68
N TYR A 91 -9.57 8.78 4.84
CA TYR A 91 -9.64 9.86 5.82
C TYR A 91 -10.70 10.92 5.48
N LEU A 92 -10.94 11.22 4.20
CA LEU A 92 -12.05 12.08 3.80
C LEU A 92 -13.40 11.45 4.15
N SER A 93 -13.53 10.14 3.99
CA SER A 93 -14.74 9.40 4.36
C SER A 93 -14.99 9.40 5.88
N LEU A 94 -13.93 9.61 6.68
CA LEU A 94 -13.98 9.83 8.13
C LEU A 94 -14.06 11.32 8.53
N GLU A 95 -14.31 12.22 7.58
CA GLU A 95 -14.36 13.68 7.79
C GLU A 95 -13.07 14.28 8.36
N ASN A 96 -11.93 13.59 8.20
CA ASN A 96 -10.62 14.05 8.66
C ASN A 96 -9.81 14.67 7.51
N GLU A 97 -10.21 15.89 7.14
CA GLU A 97 -9.58 16.64 6.04
C GLU A 97 -8.07 16.87 6.25
N GLN A 98 -7.65 17.10 7.50
CA GLN A 98 -6.24 17.35 7.81
C GLN A 98 -5.38 16.12 7.50
N ALA A 99 -5.81 14.94 7.93
CA ALA A 99 -5.10 13.69 7.65
C ALA A 99 -5.16 13.35 6.16
N ALA A 100 -6.27 13.63 5.48
CA ALA A 100 -6.39 13.44 4.03
C ALA A 100 -5.37 14.30 3.27
N LEU A 101 -5.32 15.61 3.53
CA LEU A 101 -4.36 16.53 2.90
C LEU A 101 -2.91 16.12 3.14
N GLN A 102 -2.58 15.64 4.34
CA GLN A 102 -1.24 15.13 4.64
C GLN A 102 -0.89 13.93 3.75
N ASN A 103 -1.82 13.00 3.54
CA ASN A 103 -1.56 11.80 2.74
C ASN A 103 -1.55 12.10 1.23
N TYR A 104 -2.39 13.01 0.72
CA TYR A 104 -2.25 13.48 -0.66
C TYR A 104 -0.89 14.15 -0.92
N ASN A 105 -0.38 14.95 0.02
CA ASN A 105 0.95 15.53 -0.10
C ASN A 105 2.05 14.47 -0.12
N LYS A 106 1.93 13.41 0.70
CA LYS A 106 2.84 12.26 0.62
C LYS A 106 2.77 11.59 -0.76
N ALA A 107 1.57 11.36 -1.28
CA ALA A 107 1.38 10.76 -2.60
C ALA A 107 2.05 11.59 -3.70
N LEU A 108 1.87 12.92 -3.69
CA LEU A 108 2.53 13.84 -4.62
C LEU A 108 4.05 13.73 -4.53
N ASN A 109 4.63 13.66 -3.34
CA ASN A 109 6.07 13.50 -3.18
C ASN A 109 6.56 12.23 -3.90
N TYR A 110 5.88 11.10 -3.76
CA TYR A 110 6.29 9.86 -4.45
C TYR A 110 6.11 9.91 -5.98
N ILE A 111 5.22 10.76 -6.50
CA ILE A 111 5.07 11.00 -7.94
C ILE A 111 6.16 11.94 -8.46
N ILE A 112 6.47 13.01 -7.71
CA ILE A 112 7.39 14.08 -8.10
C ILE A 112 8.87 13.67 -7.96
N ILE A 113 9.18 12.63 -7.18
CA ILE A 113 10.55 12.06 -7.11
C ILE A 113 10.94 11.32 -8.40
N GLU A 114 10.06 11.17 -9.40
CA GLU A 114 10.56 11.02 -10.77
C GLU A 114 11.16 12.36 -11.22
N PRO A 115 12.47 12.46 -11.51
CA PRO A 115 13.03 13.67 -12.10
C PRO A 115 12.51 13.81 -13.54
N LYS A 116 11.29 14.34 -13.69
CA LYS A 116 10.91 15.03 -14.91
C LYS A 116 11.49 16.43 -14.79
N SER A 117 12.69 16.55 -15.36
CA SER A 117 13.29 17.76 -15.92
C SER A 117 12.52 19.05 -15.65
N ASP A 118 13.11 19.94 -14.85
CA ASP A 118 12.92 21.38 -14.86
C ASP A 118 11.56 21.89 -15.36
N TYR A 119 10.55 21.88 -14.49
CA TYR A 119 9.52 22.91 -14.59
C TYR A 119 9.95 24.11 -13.78
N THR A 120 10.82 24.91 -14.40
CA THR A 120 11.03 26.31 -14.03
C THR A 120 9.69 27.03 -14.15
N ILE A 121 8.99 27.24 -13.05
CA ILE A 121 7.98 28.31 -12.99
C ILE A 121 8.74 29.61 -12.76
N ALA A 122 9.24 30.17 -13.86
CA ALA A 122 9.51 31.58 -13.95
C ALA A 122 8.17 32.31 -14.10
N SER A 123 7.80 33.09 -13.10
CA SER A 123 7.17 34.42 -13.19
C SER A 123 7.05 35.00 -11.79
#